data_AF-A0A914G8I2-F1
#
_entry.id   AF-A0A914G8I2-F1
#
_cell.length_a   1.000
_cell.length_b   1.000
_cell.length_c   1.000
_cell.angle_alpha   90.00
_cell.angle_beta   90.00
_cell.angle_gamma   90.00
#
_symmetry.space_group_name_H-M   'P 1'
#
loop_
_entity.id
_entity.type
_entity.pdbx_description
1 polymer ?
#
loop_
_entity_poly.entity_id
_entity_poly.type
_entity_poly.pdbx_seq_one_letter_code
_entity_poly.pdbx_strand_id
1 'polypeptide(L)'
;MLRSFGLNQLSAAEIIAERENVLKLLAQTTKEKMGKGNYTIDPATRYPFLAKSNDITRILETQIDSDNIENKSQRLPKWSNAVENFEFDHKCSLLKFCQHAVSSFKIKISNFKSSSWSDGRALAGLVARFRKDLINYFEISRNNDSSFIFNHVLSVLEEEYGISKPSLSIFITDNNEDDLIRYIEKVVNHLRRDAGFEAHMISATLRAVKPESRKRFIPRVAQGETIKR
;
A
#
# COMPACT_ATOMS: atom_id res chain seq x y z
N MET A 1 -5.19 19.50 12.88
CA MET A 1 -5.06 18.17 12.21
C MET A 1 -4.66 18.23 10.73
N LEU A 2 -5.55 18.14 9.72
CA LEU A 2 -5.15 17.98 8.29
C LEU A 2 -4.23 19.10 7.77
N ARG A 3 -4.50 20.34 8.17
CA ARG A 3 -3.63 21.49 7.88
C ARG A 3 -2.24 21.31 8.49
N SER A 4 -2.17 20.95 9.77
CA SER A 4 -0.90 20.73 10.50
C SER A 4 -0.11 19.55 9.94
N PHE A 5 -0.81 18.50 9.49
CA PHE A 5 -0.26 17.34 8.78
C PHE A 5 0.34 17.74 7.43
N GLY A 6 -0.43 18.45 6.59
CA GLY A 6 0.03 18.88 5.26
C GLY A 6 1.17 19.89 5.30
N LEU A 7 1.24 20.71 6.36
CA LEU A 7 2.35 21.64 6.59
C LEU A 7 3.55 20.97 7.30
N ASN A 8 3.45 19.69 7.67
CA ASN A 8 4.47 18.93 8.40
C ASN A 8 5.00 19.69 9.65
N GLN A 9 4.10 20.39 10.34
CA GLN A 9 4.43 21.22 11.51
C GLN A 9 4.49 20.39 12.80
N LEU A 10 3.62 19.38 12.87
CA LEU A 10 3.46 18.46 14.00
C LEU A 10 3.76 17.03 13.53
N SER A 11 4.29 16.19 14.42
CA SER A 11 4.45 14.76 14.19
C SER A 11 3.08 14.07 14.11
N ALA A 12 3.04 12.87 13.53
CA ALA A 12 1.81 12.08 13.47
C ALA A 12 1.22 11.82 14.87
N ALA A 13 2.07 11.60 15.87
CA ALA A 13 1.65 11.40 17.26
C ALA A 13 1.04 12.68 17.84
N GLU A 14 1.71 13.83 17.69
CA GLU A 14 1.20 15.13 18.15
C GLU A 14 -0.15 15.48 17.53
N ILE A 15 -0.35 15.16 16.25
CA ILE A 15 -1.60 15.36 15.54
C ILE A 15 -2.73 14.48 16.13
N ILE A 16 -2.42 13.24 16.49
CA ILE A 16 -3.37 12.34 17.15
C ILE A 16 -3.70 12.86 18.55
N ALA A 17 -2.73 13.29 19.34
CA ALA A 17 -2.99 13.82 20.67
C ALA A 17 -3.79 15.14 20.64
N GLU A 18 -3.54 16.03 19.68
CA GLU A 18 -4.37 17.22 19.43
C GLU A 18 -5.83 16.81 19.15
N ARG A 19 -6.03 15.77 18.33
CA ARG A 19 -7.36 15.22 18.04
C ARG A 19 -8.04 14.67 19.27
N GLU A 20 -7.37 13.81 20.02
CA GLU A 20 -7.93 13.17 21.21
C GLU A 20 -8.30 14.21 22.27
N ASN A 21 -7.53 15.29 22.39
CA ASN A 21 -7.85 16.41 23.26
C ASN A 21 -9.19 17.08 22.87
N VAL A 22 -9.42 17.32 21.58
CA VAL A 22 -10.70 17.86 21.09
C VAL A 22 -11.84 16.84 21.27
N LEU A 23 -11.59 15.55 21.04
CA LEU A 23 -12.60 14.49 21.21
C LEU A 23 -13.09 14.39 22.66
N LYS A 24 -12.21 14.59 23.67
CA LYS A 24 -12.61 14.62 25.08
C LYS A 24 -13.63 15.70 25.39
N LEU A 25 -13.51 16.87 24.75
CA LEU A 25 -14.44 17.99 24.95
C LEU A 25 -15.81 17.72 24.32
N LEU A 26 -15.87 16.98 23.21
CA LEU A 26 -17.13 16.65 22.54
C LEU A 26 -18.12 15.92 23.47
N ALA A 27 -17.63 15.00 24.30
CA ALA A 27 -18.47 14.26 25.25
C ALA A 27 -19.15 15.16 26.30
N GLN A 28 -18.62 16.35 26.54
CA GLN A 28 -19.11 17.31 27.55
C GLN A 28 -19.68 18.59 26.93
N THR A 29 -19.81 18.64 25.60
CA THR A 29 -20.17 19.86 24.89
C THR A 29 -21.67 20.13 24.99
N THR A 30 -22.00 21.28 25.56
CA THR A 30 -23.37 21.83 25.55
C THR A 30 -23.37 23.18 24.82
N LYS A 31 -24.55 23.64 24.37
CA LYS A 31 -24.68 24.94 23.67
C LYS A 31 -24.13 26.11 24.48
N GLU A 32 -24.20 26.02 25.80
CA GLU A 32 -23.70 27.05 26.74
C GLU A 32 -22.17 27.06 26.87
N LYS A 33 -21.52 25.90 26.70
CA LYS A 33 -20.07 25.73 26.83
C LYS A 33 -19.30 25.97 25.52
N MET A 34 -20.00 26.09 24.40
CA MET A 34 -19.40 26.46 23.12
C MET A 34 -19.13 27.97 23.06
N GLY A 35 -18.12 28.37 22.28
CA GLY A 35 -17.85 29.77 22.00
C GLY A 35 -19.05 30.45 21.32
N LYS A 36 -19.31 31.72 21.63
CA LYS A 36 -20.38 32.50 20.98
C LYS A 36 -19.71 33.39 19.92
N GLY A 37 -19.69 32.97 18.66
CA GLY A 37 -19.04 33.75 17.59
C GLY A 37 -18.87 33.02 16.25
N ASN A 38 -18.00 33.57 15.41
CA ASN A 38 -17.69 33.03 14.08
C ASN A 38 -16.76 31.81 14.18
N TYR A 39 -17.28 30.63 13.86
CA TYR A 39 -16.51 29.40 13.88
C TYR A 39 -15.62 29.27 12.64
N THR A 40 -14.39 28.82 12.86
CA THR A 40 -13.46 28.41 11.79
C THR A 40 -12.99 26.97 12.01
N ILE A 41 -12.14 26.47 11.11
CA ILE A 41 -11.51 25.16 11.19
C ILE A 41 -10.66 25.02 12.47
N ASP A 42 -10.14 26.13 13.00
CA ASP A 42 -9.41 26.15 14.26
C ASP A 42 -10.34 25.80 15.44
N PRO A 43 -10.08 24.69 16.17
CA PRO A 43 -10.91 24.26 17.29
C PRO A 43 -10.92 25.26 18.46
N ALA A 44 -9.91 26.12 18.63
CA ALA A 44 -9.89 27.13 19.68
C ALA A 44 -11.01 28.17 19.55
N THR A 45 -11.50 28.39 18.32
CA THR A 45 -12.62 29.31 18.06
C THR A 45 -13.99 28.74 18.43
N ARG A 46 -14.06 27.42 18.66
CA ARG A 46 -15.29 26.70 19.01
C ARG A 46 -15.31 26.25 20.47
N TYR A 47 -14.15 25.89 21.01
CA TYR A 47 -13.99 25.35 22.36
C TYR A 47 -13.10 26.28 23.21
N PRO A 48 -13.69 27.19 24.02
CA PRO A 48 -12.94 28.18 24.81
C PRO A 48 -12.01 27.56 25.87
N PHE A 49 -12.34 26.35 26.34
CA PHE A 49 -11.58 25.61 27.35
C PHE A 49 -10.63 24.57 26.76
N LEU A 50 -10.28 24.68 25.48
CA LEU A 50 -9.33 23.77 24.85
C LEU A 50 -7.94 23.95 25.48
N ALA A 51 -7.44 22.88 26.09
CA ALA A 51 -6.11 22.81 26.67
C ALA A 51 -5.04 23.10 25.60
N LYS A 52 -4.04 23.93 25.94
CA LYS A 52 -2.97 24.36 25.01
C LYS A 52 -1.97 23.22 24.75
N SER A 53 -1.12 23.42 23.75
CA SER A 53 -0.08 22.47 23.28
C SER A 53 0.70 21.73 24.37
N ASN A 54 0.91 22.35 25.52
CA ASN A 54 1.69 21.84 26.63
C ASN A 54 1.03 20.61 27.30
N ASP A 55 -0.31 20.56 27.29
CA ASP A 55 -1.08 19.43 27.81
C ASP A 55 -1.12 18.26 26.82
N ILE A 56 -0.89 18.53 25.53
CA ILE A 56 -0.81 17.52 24.46
C ILE A 56 0.41 16.60 24.70
N THR A 57 1.53 17.14 25.17
CA THR A 57 2.73 16.34 25.51
C THR A 57 2.43 15.31 26.61
N ARG A 58 1.67 15.68 27.65
CA ARG A 58 1.25 14.74 28.70
C ARG A 58 0.25 13.70 28.20
N ILE A 59 -0.59 14.06 27.22
CA ILE A 59 -1.50 13.12 26.55
C ILE A 59 -0.72 12.08 25.73
N LEU A 60 0.34 12.51 25.03
CA LEU A 60 1.22 11.61 24.27
C LEU A 60 1.91 10.58 25.16
N GLU A 61 2.31 10.99 26.37
CA GLU A 61 2.97 10.13 27.36
C GLU A 61 2.01 9.09 27.97
N THR A 62 0.71 9.40 28.06
CA THR A 62 -0.28 8.57 28.79
C THR A 62 -1.16 7.70 27.92
N GLN A 63 -1.34 8.01 26.63
CA GLN A 63 -2.35 7.35 25.77
C GLN A 63 -1.80 6.59 24.55
N ILE A 64 -0.51 6.69 24.23
CA ILE A 64 0.08 5.99 23.08
C ILE A 64 1.03 4.90 23.59
N ASP A 65 0.63 3.64 23.45
CA ASP A 65 1.35 2.44 23.91
C ASP A 65 2.86 2.52 23.64
N SER A 66 3.61 2.11 24.67
CA SER A 66 5.01 2.43 24.90
C SER A 66 5.99 1.45 24.29
N ASP A 67 5.97 1.26 22.96
CA ASP A 67 6.96 0.38 22.31
C ASP A 67 7.95 1.11 21.39
N ASN A 68 7.79 2.42 21.11
CA ASN A 68 8.80 3.12 20.32
C ASN A 68 8.80 4.65 20.49
N ILE A 69 9.46 5.16 21.53
CA ILE A 69 9.48 6.59 21.87
C ILE A 69 10.26 7.41 20.83
N GLU A 70 11.28 6.84 20.19
CA GLU A 70 12.13 7.54 19.20
C GLU A 70 11.38 7.91 17.90
N ASN A 71 10.30 7.20 17.56
CA ASN A 71 9.47 7.46 16.39
C ASN A 71 8.30 8.44 16.66
N LYS A 72 8.05 8.83 17.93
CA LYS A 72 6.90 9.69 18.30
C LYS A 72 7.08 11.16 17.91
N SER A 73 8.33 11.61 17.83
CA SER A 73 8.69 13.01 17.51
C SER A 73 9.17 13.20 16.07
N GLN A 74 9.22 12.12 15.28
CA GLN A 74 9.67 12.20 13.89
C GLN A 74 8.62 12.93 13.06
N ARG A 75 9.01 14.11 12.56
CA ARG A 75 8.29 14.77 11.48
C ARG A 75 8.40 13.91 10.23
N LEU A 76 7.39 13.96 9.37
CA LEU A 76 7.44 13.25 8.10
C LEU A 76 8.71 13.68 7.34
N PRO A 77 9.40 12.78 6.62
CA PRO A 77 10.55 13.14 5.81
C PRO A 77 10.22 14.34 4.92
N LYS A 78 11.11 15.35 4.92
CA LYS A 78 10.96 16.49 4.00
C LYS A 78 11.09 15.98 2.56
N TRP A 79 10.28 16.53 1.66
CA TRP A 79 10.23 16.17 0.23
C TRP A 79 11.60 16.19 -0.46
N SER A 80 12.61 16.88 0.08
CA SER A 80 13.99 16.85 -0.47
C SER A 80 14.61 15.44 -0.51
N ASN A 81 14.25 14.56 0.42
CA ASN A 81 14.67 13.15 0.39
C ASN A 81 13.76 12.30 -0.51
N ALA A 82 12.71 12.88 -1.10
CA ALA A 82 11.73 12.14 -1.87
C ALA A 82 12.31 11.65 -3.18
N VAL A 83 13.33 12.26 -3.81
CA VAL A 83 13.79 11.82 -5.15
C VAL A 83 14.44 10.43 -5.11
N GLU A 84 15.39 10.19 -4.21
CA GLU A 84 16.01 8.86 -4.04
C GLU A 84 15.01 7.84 -3.47
N ASN A 85 14.13 8.28 -2.56
CA ASN A 85 13.05 7.43 -2.08
C ASN A 85 12.00 7.16 -3.15
N PHE A 86 11.81 8.03 -4.14
CA PHE A 86 10.81 7.88 -5.20
C PHE A 86 11.28 6.89 -6.24
N GLU A 87 12.57 6.84 -6.58
CA GLU A 87 13.10 5.82 -7.49
C GLU A 87 13.09 4.43 -6.83
N PHE A 88 13.48 4.34 -5.55
CA PHE A 88 13.35 3.13 -4.75
C PHE A 88 11.88 2.70 -4.57
N ASP A 89 10.99 3.65 -4.24
CA ASP A 89 9.55 3.42 -4.08
C ASP A 89 8.90 3.04 -5.42
N HIS A 90 9.33 3.62 -6.53
CA HIS A 90 8.86 3.29 -7.88
C HIS A 90 9.20 1.85 -8.24
N LYS A 91 10.47 1.45 -8.07
CA LYS A 91 10.91 0.07 -8.30
C LYS A 91 10.18 -0.91 -7.38
N CYS A 92 10.05 -0.59 -6.09
CA CYS A 92 9.32 -1.41 -5.13
C CYS A 92 7.83 -1.51 -5.48
N SER A 93 7.21 -0.42 -5.94
CA SER A 93 5.81 -0.38 -6.36
C SER A 93 5.57 -1.23 -7.61
N LEU A 94 6.45 -1.12 -8.61
CA LEU A 94 6.42 -1.98 -9.80
C LEU A 94 6.60 -3.46 -9.44
N LEU A 95 7.54 -3.78 -8.54
CA LEU A 95 7.75 -5.15 -8.09
C LEU A 95 6.51 -5.71 -7.37
N LYS A 96 5.92 -4.95 -6.44
CA LYS A 96 4.67 -5.33 -5.75
C LYS A 96 3.53 -5.55 -6.73
N PHE A 97 3.42 -4.70 -7.74
CA PHE A 97 2.44 -4.84 -8.80
C PHE A 97 2.64 -6.17 -9.56
N CYS A 98 3.86 -6.45 -10.01
CA CYS A 98 4.20 -7.70 -10.70
C CYS A 98 3.91 -8.92 -9.82
N GLN A 99 4.30 -8.88 -8.54
CA GLN A 99 4.00 -9.94 -7.56
C GLN A 99 2.50 -10.19 -7.43
N HIS A 100 1.70 -9.13 -7.35
CA HIS A 100 0.25 -9.27 -7.27
C HIS A 100 -0.33 -9.88 -8.55
N ALA A 101 0.16 -9.46 -9.72
CA ALA A 101 -0.30 -9.98 -11.01
C ALA A 101 -0.04 -11.49 -11.14
N VAL A 102 1.17 -11.96 -10.76
CA VAL A 102 1.55 -13.37 -10.91
C VAL A 102 1.12 -14.25 -9.73
N SER A 103 0.62 -13.68 -8.64
CA SER A 103 0.20 -14.41 -7.43
C SER A 103 -0.80 -15.54 -7.69
N SER A 104 -1.64 -15.40 -8.72
CA SER A 104 -2.63 -16.41 -9.11
C SER A 104 -2.02 -17.66 -9.75
N PHE A 105 -0.78 -17.56 -10.24
CA PHE A 105 -0.08 -18.62 -10.97
C PHE A 105 0.98 -19.33 -10.12
N LYS A 106 1.00 -19.09 -8.79
CA LYS A 106 1.99 -19.64 -7.84
C LYS A 106 3.46 -19.32 -8.20
N ILE A 107 3.70 -18.30 -9.02
CA ILE A 107 5.04 -17.80 -9.32
C ILE A 107 5.46 -16.83 -8.20
N LYS A 108 6.71 -16.91 -7.77
CA LYS A 108 7.30 -15.97 -6.81
C LYS A 108 8.37 -15.15 -7.51
N ILE A 109 8.15 -13.84 -7.57
CA ILE A 109 9.12 -12.85 -8.08
C ILE A 109 9.66 -12.09 -6.87
N SER A 110 10.98 -12.02 -6.73
CA SER A 110 11.63 -11.30 -5.63
C SER A 110 12.44 -10.08 -6.09
N ASN A 111 12.81 -10.02 -7.37
CA ASN A 111 13.69 -9.00 -7.93
C ASN A 111 13.46 -8.83 -9.44
N PHE A 112 14.14 -7.84 -10.04
CA PHE A 112 14.24 -7.67 -11.50
C PHE A 112 15.56 -8.25 -12.02
N LYS A 113 15.77 -9.56 -11.79
CA LYS A 113 16.97 -10.29 -12.21
C LYS A 113 16.60 -11.59 -12.90
N SER A 114 17.60 -12.22 -13.53
CA SER A 114 17.48 -13.52 -14.19
C SER A 114 16.77 -14.55 -13.31
N SER A 115 17.11 -14.60 -12.02
CA SER A 115 16.50 -15.53 -11.04
C SER A 115 14.95 -15.52 -10.98
N SER A 116 14.30 -14.40 -11.32
CA SER A 116 12.83 -14.31 -11.30
C SER A 116 12.20 -14.25 -12.70
N TRP A 117 12.96 -13.90 -13.75
CA TRP A 117 12.42 -13.57 -15.07
C TRP A 117 12.96 -14.43 -16.22
N SER A 118 14.00 -15.24 -16.00
CA SER A 118 14.68 -16.07 -17.01
C SER A 118 13.77 -17.04 -17.75
N ASP A 119 12.71 -17.50 -17.09
CA ASP A 119 11.88 -18.60 -17.61
C ASP A 119 10.73 -18.10 -18.49
N GLY A 120 10.56 -16.78 -18.64
CA GLY A 120 9.48 -16.14 -19.39
C GLY A 120 8.08 -16.30 -18.76
N ARG A 121 7.91 -17.22 -17.81
CA ARG A 121 6.66 -17.49 -17.08
C ARG A 121 6.16 -16.27 -16.30
N ALA A 122 7.06 -15.50 -15.70
CA ALA A 122 6.72 -14.26 -15.00
C ALA A 122 6.08 -13.23 -15.96
N LEU A 123 6.69 -13.05 -17.14
CA LEU A 123 6.17 -12.15 -18.18
C LEU A 123 4.84 -12.66 -18.76
N ALA A 124 4.75 -13.95 -19.07
CA ALA A 124 3.51 -14.58 -19.52
C ALA A 124 2.37 -14.42 -18.50
N GLY A 125 2.67 -14.64 -17.22
CA GLY A 125 1.70 -14.49 -16.14
C GLY A 125 1.25 -13.05 -15.95
N LEU A 126 2.15 -12.08 -16.13
CA LEU A 126 1.82 -10.65 -16.07
C LEU A 126 0.77 -10.27 -17.13
N VAL A 127 0.98 -10.68 -18.39
CA VAL A 127 0.04 -10.37 -19.49
C VAL A 127 -1.26 -11.15 -19.33
N ALA A 128 -1.18 -12.47 -19.11
CA ALA A 128 -2.35 -13.34 -18.98
C ALA A 128 -3.25 -12.97 -17.78
N ARG A 129 -2.73 -12.26 -16.78
CA ARG A 129 -3.54 -11.76 -15.67
C ARG A 129 -4.61 -10.79 -16.15
N PHE A 130 -4.20 -9.81 -16.96
CA PHE A 130 -5.05 -8.68 -17.39
C PHE A 130 -5.69 -8.91 -18.75
N ARG A 131 -5.05 -9.70 -19.63
CA ARG A 131 -5.54 -10.05 -20.96
C ARG A 131 -5.49 -11.56 -21.18
N LYS A 132 -6.45 -12.26 -20.57
CA LYS A 132 -6.64 -13.71 -20.75
C LYS A 132 -7.09 -14.06 -22.17
N ASP A 133 -7.70 -13.11 -22.85
CA ASP A 133 -8.10 -13.17 -24.25
C ASP A 133 -6.89 -13.30 -25.19
N LEU A 134 -5.78 -12.64 -24.85
CA LEU A 134 -4.55 -12.70 -25.65
C LEU A 134 -3.71 -13.93 -25.34
N ILE A 135 -3.60 -14.28 -24.05
CA ILE A 135 -2.68 -15.32 -23.60
C ILE A 135 -3.37 -16.27 -22.61
N ASN A 136 -3.49 -17.54 -23.01
CA ASN A 136 -3.82 -18.63 -22.09
C ASN A 136 -2.58 -19.14 -21.36
N TYR A 137 -2.36 -18.64 -20.14
CA TYR A 137 -1.19 -18.99 -19.33
C TYR A 137 -1.01 -20.50 -19.13
N PHE A 138 -2.09 -21.27 -18.92
CA PHE A 138 -1.98 -22.69 -18.60
C PHE A 138 -1.48 -23.53 -19.78
N GLU A 139 -1.76 -23.10 -21.01
CA GLU A 139 -1.25 -23.75 -22.21
C GLU A 139 0.24 -23.45 -22.40
N ILE A 140 0.62 -22.17 -22.31
CA ILE A 140 2.01 -21.75 -22.49
C ILE A 140 2.91 -22.31 -21.38
N SER A 141 2.44 -22.31 -20.14
CA SER A 141 3.21 -22.81 -18.98
C SER A 141 3.48 -24.31 -19.00
N ARG A 142 2.77 -25.08 -19.85
CA ARG A 142 3.02 -26.51 -20.05
C ARG A 142 4.28 -26.76 -20.87
N ASN A 143 4.70 -25.78 -21.68
CA ASN A 143 5.95 -25.85 -22.40
C ASN A 143 7.12 -25.54 -21.44
N ASN A 144 8.22 -26.27 -21.57
CA ASN A 144 9.45 -26.05 -20.79
C ASN A 144 10.48 -25.20 -21.53
N ASP A 145 10.28 -24.93 -22.82
CA ASP A 145 11.18 -24.10 -23.62
C ASP A 145 10.94 -22.62 -23.34
N SER A 146 11.84 -22.01 -22.56
CA SER A 146 11.78 -20.58 -22.20
C SER A 146 11.78 -19.68 -23.45
N SER A 147 12.57 -20.01 -24.47
CA SER A 147 12.62 -19.28 -25.74
C SER A 147 11.27 -19.28 -26.46
N PHE A 148 10.51 -20.38 -26.41
CA PHE A 148 9.18 -20.44 -27.00
C PHE A 148 8.21 -19.51 -26.25
N ILE A 149 8.26 -19.55 -24.91
CA ILE A 149 7.42 -18.70 -24.05
C ILE A 149 7.69 -17.22 -24.34
N PHE A 150 8.97 -16.81 -24.38
CA PHE A 150 9.32 -15.43 -24.69
C PHE A 150 8.88 -15.02 -26.08
N ASN A 151 9.22 -15.79 -27.11
CA ASN A 151 8.88 -15.42 -28.49
C ASN A 151 7.37 -15.26 -28.68
N HIS A 152 6.58 -16.12 -28.05
CA HIS A 152 5.12 -16.02 -28.10
C HIS A 152 4.63 -14.76 -27.39
N VAL A 153 4.99 -14.55 -26.12
CA VAL A 153 4.53 -13.40 -25.33
C VAL A 153 5.00 -12.08 -25.94
N LEU A 154 6.25 -12.00 -26.39
CA LEU A 154 6.81 -10.81 -27.00
C LEU A 154 6.18 -10.51 -28.36
N SER A 155 5.79 -11.53 -29.14
CA SER A 155 5.05 -11.31 -30.39
C SER A 155 3.65 -10.78 -30.14
N VAL A 156 2.94 -11.32 -29.15
CA VAL A 156 1.63 -10.80 -28.75
C VAL A 156 1.72 -9.35 -28.27
N LEU A 157 2.74 -9.00 -27.49
CA LEU A 157 2.95 -7.62 -27.02
C LEU A 157 3.31 -6.65 -28.15
N GLU A 158 4.03 -7.10 -29.16
CA GLU A 158 4.36 -6.31 -30.34
C GLU A 158 3.12 -6.05 -31.21
N GLU A 159 2.30 -7.08 -31.46
CA GLU A 159 1.10 -6.99 -32.28
C GLU A 159 0.01 -6.12 -31.64
N GLU A 160 -0.26 -6.30 -30.35
CA GLU A 160 -1.37 -5.62 -29.66
C GLU A 160 -1.01 -4.22 -29.16
N TYR A 161 0.22 -4.02 -28.70
CA TYR A 161 0.63 -2.77 -28.04
C TYR A 161 1.73 -2.01 -28.79
N GLY A 162 2.25 -2.54 -29.90
CA GLY A 162 3.36 -1.93 -30.63
C GLY A 162 4.66 -1.85 -29.81
N ILE A 163 4.81 -2.72 -28.80
CA ILE A 163 5.99 -2.74 -27.95
C ILE A 163 7.09 -3.52 -28.68
N SER A 164 8.10 -2.82 -29.18
CA SER A 164 9.29 -3.42 -29.81
C SER A 164 9.89 -4.53 -28.93
N LYS A 165 10.22 -5.65 -29.58
CA LYS A 165 10.81 -6.84 -28.96
C LYS A 165 12.22 -6.50 -28.44
N PRO A 166 12.48 -6.62 -27.13
CA PRO A 166 13.81 -6.43 -26.58
C PRO A 166 14.69 -7.65 -26.87
N SER A 167 16.00 -7.50 -26.73
CA SER A 167 16.93 -8.63 -26.76
C SER A 167 16.68 -9.55 -25.56
N LEU A 168 16.63 -10.87 -25.77
CA LEU A 168 16.41 -11.84 -24.69
C LEU A 168 17.45 -11.75 -23.56
N SER A 169 18.63 -11.18 -23.84
CA SER A 169 19.67 -10.92 -22.85
C SER A 169 19.17 -10.10 -21.65
N ILE A 170 18.19 -9.20 -21.82
CA ILE A 170 17.67 -8.39 -20.70
C ILE A 170 16.97 -9.22 -19.63
N PHE A 171 16.47 -10.41 -19.99
CA PHE A 171 15.78 -11.31 -19.05
C PHE A 171 16.70 -12.38 -18.48
N ILE A 172 17.75 -12.75 -19.22
CA ILE A 172 18.61 -13.89 -18.89
C ILE A 172 19.86 -13.44 -18.11
N THR A 173 20.31 -12.20 -18.31
CA THR A 173 21.53 -11.66 -17.69
C THR A 173 21.21 -10.66 -16.58
N ASP A 174 21.97 -10.70 -15.49
CA ASP A 174 21.75 -9.83 -14.33
C ASP A 174 22.32 -8.41 -14.50
N ASN A 175 23.12 -8.17 -15.56
CA ASN A 175 23.78 -6.88 -15.80
C ASN A 175 22.84 -5.81 -16.38
N ASN A 176 21.63 -6.19 -16.81
CA ASN A 176 20.71 -5.31 -17.54
C ASN A 176 19.42 -5.06 -16.74
N GLU A 177 19.54 -4.94 -15.41
CA GLU A 177 18.39 -4.76 -14.51
C GLU A 177 17.57 -3.51 -14.85
N ASP A 178 18.21 -2.38 -15.16
CA ASP A 178 17.50 -1.13 -15.49
C ASP A 178 16.76 -1.21 -16.84
N ASP A 179 17.33 -1.91 -17.82
CA ASP A 179 16.67 -2.17 -19.10
C ASP A 179 15.44 -3.08 -18.93
N LEU A 180 15.56 -4.10 -18.07
CA LEU A 180 14.45 -4.96 -17.70
C LEU A 180 13.34 -4.17 -16.99
N ILE A 181 13.69 -3.35 -16.01
CA ILE A 181 12.73 -2.49 -15.28
C ILE A 181 11.99 -1.58 -16.27
N ARG A 182 12.73 -0.87 -17.14
CA ARG A 182 12.15 0.03 -18.14
C ARG A 182 11.22 -0.71 -19.10
N TYR A 183 11.59 -1.92 -19.51
CA TYR A 183 10.75 -2.75 -20.38
C TYR A 183 9.47 -3.19 -19.69
N ILE A 184 9.56 -3.75 -18.47
CA ILE A 184 8.40 -4.20 -17.70
C ILE A 184 7.49 -3.02 -17.36
N GLU A 185 8.05 -1.87 -17.01
CA GLU A 185 7.28 -0.66 -16.74
C GLU A 185 6.49 -0.23 -17.99
N LYS A 186 7.12 -0.24 -19.18
CA LYS A 186 6.44 0.04 -20.44
C LYS A 186 5.25 -0.90 -20.64
N VAL A 187 5.45 -2.21 -20.47
CA VAL A 187 4.37 -3.21 -20.58
C VAL A 187 3.26 -2.93 -19.57
N VAL A 188 3.59 -2.70 -18.30
CA VAL A 188 2.62 -2.42 -17.24
C VAL A 188 1.83 -1.14 -17.53
N ASN A 189 2.47 -0.09 -18.04
CA ASN A 189 1.79 1.16 -18.38
C ASN A 189 0.79 1.00 -19.53
N HIS A 190 1.09 0.16 -20.52
CA HIS A 190 0.12 -0.19 -21.57
C HIS A 190 -1.04 -1.02 -20.99
N LEU A 191 -0.74 -2.04 -20.17
CA LEU A 191 -1.76 -2.86 -19.53
C LEU A 191 -2.69 -2.03 -18.62
N ARG A 192 -2.15 -1.03 -17.91
CA ARG A 192 -2.94 -0.12 -17.04
C ARG A 192 -3.92 0.77 -17.81
N ARG A 193 -3.59 1.12 -19.06
CA ARG A 193 -4.45 1.96 -19.92
C ARG A 193 -5.57 1.15 -20.57
N ASP A 194 -5.47 -0.17 -20.53
CA ASP A 194 -6.42 -1.07 -21.16
C ASP A 194 -7.65 -1.29 -20.27
N ALA A 195 -8.83 -1.39 -20.88
CA ALA A 195 -10.12 -1.48 -20.18
C ALA A 195 -10.23 -2.73 -19.29
N GLY A 196 -9.48 -3.80 -19.61
CA GLY A 196 -9.41 -5.02 -18.80
C GLY A 196 -8.78 -4.82 -17.40
N PHE A 197 -8.01 -3.75 -17.21
CA PHE A 197 -7.33 -3.44 -15.96
C PHE A 197 -8.31 -3.05 -14.84
N GLU A 198 -9.22 -2.13 -15.13
CA GLU A 198 -10.20 -1.59 -14.16
C GLU A 198 -11.13 -2.68 -13.63
N ALA A 199 -11.67 -3.53 -14.52
CA ALA A 199 -12.52 -4.65 -14.13
C ALA A 199 -11.79 -5.63 -13.20
N HIS A 200 -10.49 -5.86 -13.45
CA HIS A 200 -9.70 -6.73 -12.60
C HIS A 200 -9.39 -6.09 -11.23
N MET A 201 -9.01 -4.81 -11.19
CA MET A 201 -8.68 -4.10 -9.95
C MET A 201 -9.89 -3.99 -9.02
N ILE A 202 -11.08 -3.75 -9.56
CA ILE A 202 -12.33 -3.75 -8.78
C ILE A 202 -12.58 -5.13 -8.17
N SER A 203 -12.44 -6.20 -8.98
CA SER A 203 -12.62 -7.58 -8.51
C SER A 203 -11.57 -8.03 -7.47
N ALA A 204 -10.33 -7.56 -7.59
CA ALA A 204 -9.26 -7.85 -6.64
C ALA A 204 -9.49 -7.14 -5.30
N THR A 205 -9.87 -5.86 -5.35
CA THR A 205 -10.19 -5.05 -4.17
C THR A 205 -11.39 -5.63 -3.41
N LEU A 206 -12.46 -6.01 -4.10
CA LEU A 206 -13.63 -6.66 -3.49
C LEU A 206 -13.28 -7.99 -2.81
N ARG A 207 -12.31 -8.75 -3.34
CA ARG A 207 -11.84 -9.99 -2.71
C ARG A 207 -10.97 -9.76 -1.47
N ALA A 208 -10.19 -8.70 -1.45
CA ALA A 208 -9.36 -8.31 -0.30
C ALA A 208 -10.21 -7.77 0.89
N VAL A 209 -11.40 -7.23 0.61
CA VAL A 209 -12.34 -6.69 1.62
C VAL A 209 -13.26 -7.79 2.21
N LYS A 210 -12.99 -9.09 1.97
CA LYS A 210 -13.74 -10.14 2.67
C LYS A 210 -13.60 -9.95 4.19
N PRO A 211 -14.69 -9.82 4.95
CA PRO A 211 -14.62 -9.54 6.36
C PRO A 211 -13.91 -10.70 7.04
N GLU A 212 -12.75 -10.43 7.64
CA GLU A 212 -12.13 -11.34 8.58
C GLU A 212 -13.20 -11.70 9.62
N SER A 213 -13.50 -12.99 9.71
CA SER A 213 -14.43 -13.55 10.69
C SER A 213 -14.00 -13.09 12.07
N ARG A 214 -14.66 -12.04 12.58
CA ARG A 214 -14.40 -11.45 13.89
C ARG A 214 -14.59 -12.57 14.90
N LYS A 215 -13.49 -13.15 15.40
CA LYS A 215 -13.53 -14.15 16.47
C LYS A 215 -14.25 -13.49 17.63
N ARG A 216 -15.48 -13.93 17.91
CA ARG A 216 -16.27 -13.43 19.04
C ARG A 216 -15.47 -13.71 20.30
N PHE A 217 -15.04 -12.65 20.96
CA PHE A 217 -14.40 -12.72 22.27
C PHE A 217 -15.49 -13.19 23.25
N ILE A 218 -15.39 -14.43 23.74
CA ILE A 218 -16.27 -14.95 24.80
C ILE A 218 -15.53 -14.68 26.11
N PRO A 219 -16.03 -13.79 26.99
CA PRO A 219 -15.40 -13.55 28.28
C PRO A 219 -15.54 -14.79 29.17
N ARG A 220 -14.43 -15.22 29.77
CA ARG A 220 -14.37 -16.35 30.69
C ARG A 220 -14.98 -15.92 32.02
N VAL A 221 -16.14 -16.47 32.38
CA VAL A 221 -16.79 -16.26 33.68
C VAL A 221 -15.92 -16.88 34.77
N ALA A 222 -15.47 -16.05 35.72
CA ALA A 222 -14.77 -16.50 36.92
C ALA A 222 -15.72 -17.33 37.79
N GLN A 223 -15.35 -18.58 38.06
CA GLN A 223 -16.06 -19.43 39.02
C GLN A 223 -15.67 -19.02 40.46
N GLY A 224 -16.70 -18.95 41.30
CA GLY A 224 -16.68 -18.33 42.60
C GLY A 224 -15.91 -19.04 43.71
N GLU A 225 -15.65 -18.23 44.73
CA GLU A 225 -15.08 -18.56 46.03
C GLU A 225 -15.91 -19.65 46.73
N THR A 226 -15.26 -20.74 47.13
CA THR A 226 -15.82 -21.69 48.09
C THR A 226 -15.39 -21.27 49.49
N ILE A 227 -16.33 -20.68 50.22
CA ILE A 227 -16.26 -20.47 51.67
C ILE A 227 -16.34 -21.86 52.33
N LYS A 228 -15.33 -22.26 53.11
CA LYS A 228 -15.43 -23.38 54.05
C LYS A 228 -15.57 -22.85 55.47
N ARG A 229 -16.58 -23.39 56.15
CA ARG A 229 -16.88 -23.23 57.58
C ARG A 229 -15.81 -23.86 58.45
#